data_AF-A0A0F9YL95-F1
#
_entry.id   AF-A0A0F9YL95-F1
#
_cell.length_a   1.000
_cell.length_b   1.000
_cell.length_c   1.000
_cell.angle_alpha   90.00
_cell.angle_beta   90.00
_cell.angle_gamma   90.00
#
_symmetry.space_group_name_H-M   'P 1'
#
loop_
_entity.id
_entity.type
_entity.pdbx_description
1 polymer ?
#
loop_
_entity_poly.entity_id
_entity_poly.type
_entity_poly.pdbx_seq_one_letter_code
_entity_poly.pdbx_strand_id
1 'polypeptide(L)'
;MSTKCLQVGQLKIRLLLNGTKSICPSQKCQVVKKEINDGNWQTAVTATSGVVLTNGGKPVTAWFSSTHGGYAYTSGDIGWSNTAWTKRLTDAIGGINGFSDLFNNAYDKSSPTFYCDWGSRSQYNKTAWLKPDEIADIANVILLAKADGSTQRHLAQPDKPNPDGVDTWDASKVKNELTSRGITPFDSVSNISIGVDFGSGKTTSVSIDGRSFDGQDFKSYFNLRAPSNIQIVGPLFNIEKR
;
A
#
# COMPACT_ATOMS: atom_id res chain seq x y z
N MET A 1 16.29 -1.81 22.88
CA MET A 1 15.23 -1.03 22.22
C MET A 1 15.19 -1.46 20.77
N SER A 2 14.27 -2.36 20.40
CA SER A 2 14.21 -2.96 19.05
C SER A 2 13.00 -2.40 18.32
N THR A 3 13.29 -1.59 17.30
CA THR A 3 12.30 -1.09 16.33
C THR A 3 11.82 -2.28 15.50
N LYS A 4 10.50 -2.28 15.36
CA LYS A 4 9.60 -3.25 14.76
C LYS A 4 9.41 -2.85 13.30
N CYS A 5 9.16 -3.76 12.36
CA CYS A 5 8.52 -3.42 11.07
C CYS A 5 8.02 -4.69 10.38
N LEU A 6 6.76 -4.69 9.92
CA LEU A 6 6.25 -5.53 8.84
C LEU A 6 6.04 -4.59 7.64
N GLN A 7 6.37 -5.03 6.43
CA GLN A 7 7.25 -4.29 5.54
C GLN A 7 6.53 -3.90 4.21
N VAL A 8 6.32 -2.59 3.91
CA VAL A 8 5.85 -2.09 2.58
C VAL A 8 6.35 -0.66 2.26
N GLY A 9 7.11 -0.50 1.17
CA GLY A 9 7.16 0.76 0.39
C GLY A 9 5.97 0.80 -0.58
N GLN A 10 5.34 1.91 -0.98
CA GLN A 10 5.84 3.27 -1.04
C GLN A 10 4.70 4.19 -1.56
N LEU A 11 4.73 5.46 -1.13
CA LEU A 11 4.15 6.68 -1.74
C LEU A 11 2.67 7.08 -1.61
N LYS A 12 2.48 8.35 -1.17
CA LYS A 12 1.33 9.19 -1.51
C LYS A 12 1.79 10.54 -2.09
N ILE A 13 1.87 10.67 -3.41
CA ILE A 13 2.17 11.95 -4.06
C ILE A 13 1.42 12.06 -5.41
N ARG A 14 0.76 13.20 -5.62
CA ARG A 14 0.15 13.64 -6.88
C ARG A 14 0.68 15.03 -7.21
N LEU A 15 1.55 15.22 -8.21
CA LEU A 15 1.74 16.57 -8.74
C LEU A 15 2.45 16.70 -10.10
N LEU A 16 1.66 16.71 -11.17
CA LEU A 16 1.69 17.82 -12.13
C LEU A 16 0.29 17.86 -12.76
N LEU A 17 -0.38 18.99 -12.65
CA LEU A 17 -1.67 19.16 -13.32
C LEU A 17 -1.34 19.43 -14.79
N ASN A 18 -2.17 18.97 -15.72
CA ASN A 18 -1.92 18.95 -17.18
C ASN A 18 -1.87 20.36 -17.82
N GLY A 19 -1.28 21.35 -17.15
CA GLY A 19 -1.21 22.77 -17.52
C GLY A 19 -2.43 23.61 -17.16
N THR A 20 -3.53 22.99 -16.71
CA THR A 20 -4.85 23.67 -16.61
C THR A 20 -5.35 23.96 -15.20
N LYS A 21 -4.67 23.49 -14.15
CA LYS A 21 -5.07 23.69 -12.75
C LYS A 21 -3.88 24.14 -11.91
N SER A 22 -4.11 25.07 -10.98
CA SER A 22 -3.09 25.54 -10.04
C SER A 22 -2.83 24.53 -8.91
N ILE A 23 -1.61 24.52 -8.40
CA ILE A 23 -1.21 23.70 -7.26
C ILE A 23 -1.85 24.27 -5.99
N CYS A 24 -2.53 23.42 -5.21
CA CYS A 24 -3.01 23.80 -3.88
C CYS A 24 -1.94 23.51 -2.82
N PRO A 25 -1.59 24.45 -1.92
CA PRO A 25 -0.57 24.24 -0.89
C PRO A 25 -1.11 23.40 0.27
N SER A 26 -1.38 22.11 0.02
CA SER A 26 -1.93 21.18 1.01
C SER A 26 -1.49 19.75 0.74
N GLN A 27 -1.68 18.88 1.74
CA GLN A 27 -1.50 17.43 1.62
C GLN A 27 -2.40 16.79 0.53
N LYS A 28 -3.42 17.51 0.02
CA LYS A 28 -4.27 17.06 -1.09
C LYS A 28 -3.66 17.33 -2.48
N CYS A 29 -2.73 18.29 -2.59
CA CYS A 29 -1.94 18.50 -3.81
C CYS A 29 -0.44 18.40 -3.47
N GLN A 30 0.22 19.53 -3.22
CA GLN A 30 1.62 19.58 -2.86
C GLN A 30 1.80 20.45 -1.63
N VAL A 31 2.63 19.97 -0.72
CA VAL A 31 3.04 20.75 0.43
C VAL A 31 4.04 21.79 -0.05
N VAL A 32 3.68 23.06 0.11
CA VAL A 32 4.56 24.18 -0.23
C VAL A 32 5.08 24.77 1.07
N LYS A 33 6.40 24.81 1.21
CA LYS A 33 7.07 25.53 2.29
C LYS A 33 6.91 27.03 2.06
N LYS A 34 6.57 27.79 3.10
CA LYS A 34 6.36 29.24 3.02
C LYS A 34 7.63 30.03 3.39
N GLU A 35 8.77 29.59 2.89
CA GLU A 35 10.05 30.27 3.07
C GLU A 35 10.95 30.06 1.84
N ILE A 36 11.99 30.87 1.72
CA ILE A 36 12.94 30.80 0.61
C ILE A 36 13.77 29.53 0.76
N ASN A 37 13.79 28.70 -0.29
CA ASN A 37 14.65 27.52 -0.36
C ASN A 37 16.12 27.93 -0.52
N ASP A 38 17.04 27.02 -0.19
CA ASP A 38 18.48 27.26 -0.32
C ASP A 38 18.93 27.58 -1.77
N GLY A 39 20.19 28.02 -1.91
CA GLY A 39 20.75 28.41 -3.20
C GLY A 39 20.87 27.26 -4.22
N ASN A 40 21.04 26.01 -3.78
CA ASN A 40 21.12 24.87 -4.68
C ASN A 40 19.75 24.57 -5.29
N TRP A 41 18.69 24.65 -4.48
CA TRP A 41 17.32 24.53 -4.97
C TRP A 41 16.99 25.61 -6.00
N GLN A 42 17.33 26.87 -5.70
CA GLN A 42 17.10 27.98 -6.64
C GLN A 42 17.88 27.80 -7.95
N THR A 43 19.11 27.30 -7.85
CA THR A 43 19.95 26.98 -9.03
C THR A 43 19.29 25.89 -9.88
N ALA A 44 18.81 24.81 -9.27
CA ALA A 44 18.13 23.73 -10.00
C ALA A 44 16.85 24.21 -10.69
N VAL A 45 16.04 25.03 -10.01
CA VAL A 45 14.81 25.61 -10.59
C VAL A 45 15.13 26.56 -11.73
N THR A 46 16.14 27.41 -11.57
CA THR A 46 16.56 28.34 -12.62
C THR A 46 17.08 27.58 -13.84
N ALA A 47 17.91 26.55 -13.62
CA ALA A 47 18.46 25.70 -14.68
C ALA A 47 17.38 24.90 -15.44
N THR A 48 16.22 24.67 -14.84
CA THR A 48 15.09 23.94 -15.42
C THR A 48 13.88 24.85 -15.73
N SER A 49 14.10 26.17 -15.77
CA SER A 49 13.03 27.13 -16.04
C SER A 49 12.39 26.88 -17.40
N GLY A 50 11.05 26.76 -17.43
CA GLY A 50 10.28 26.48 -18.63
C GLY A 50 10.32 25.02 -19.13
N VAL A 51 11.05 24.13 -18.46
CA VAL A 51 11.11 22.71 -18.82
C VAL A 51 9.89 21.97 -18.27
N VAL A 52 9.13 21.31 -19.15
CA VAL A 52 7.90 20.59 -18.78
C VAL A 52 7.93 19.19 -19.38
N LEU A 53 7.53 18.19 -18.59
CA LEU A 53 7.32 16.82 -19.08
C LEU A 53 6.07 16.78 -19.96
N THR A 54 6.20 16.28 -21.18
CA THR A 54 5.10 16.20 -22.15
C THR A 54 4.97 14.80 -22.75
N ASN A 55 3.76 14.47 -23.22
CA ASN A 55 3.49 13.31 -24.05
C ASN A 55 2.53 13.72 -25.17
N GLY A 56 2.89 13.46 -26.42
CA GLY A 56 2.13 13.94 -27.59
C GLY A 56 1.97 15.47 -27.62
N GLY A 57 3.00 16.21 -27.19
CA GLY A 57 3.00 17.68 -27.14
C GLY A 57 2.15 18.30 -26.02
N LYS A 58 1.54 17.49 -25.14
CA LYS A 58 0.72 17.97 -24.02
C LYS A 58 1.42 17.71 -22.67
N PRO A 59 1.36 18.65 -21.71
CA PRO A 59 1.88 18.42 -20.36
C PRO A 59 1.25 17.20 -19.70
N VAL A 60 2.06 16.38 -19.02
CA VAL A 60 1.62 15.16 -18.34
C VAL A 60 1.41 15.37 -16.85
N THR A 61 0.64 14.47 -16.23
CA THR A 61 0.70 14.30 -14.77
C THR A 61 1.98 13.58 -14.38
N ALA A 62 2.89 14.29 -13.73
CA ALA A 62 4.13 13.73 -13.19
C ALA A 62 3.91 13.30 -11.74
N TRP A 63 3.74 12.01 -11.53
CA TRP A 63 3.77 11.41 -10.21
C TRP A 63 5.22 11.13 -9.84
N PHE A 64 5.59 11.37 -8.59
CA PHE A 64 6.95 11.16 -8.09
C PHE A 64 6.90 10.63 -6.69
N SER A 65 7.97 9.97 -6.24
CA SER A 65 8.00 9.32 -4.96
C SER A 65 9.30 9.50 -4.16
N SER A 66 9.24 9.36 -2.84
CA SER A 66 10.42 9.55 -1.95
C SER A 66 11.39 8.35 -1.88
N THR A 67 11.00 7.18 -2.37
CA THR A 67 11.53 5.80 -2.22
C THR A 67 10.83 5.03 -3.36
N HIS A 68 10.97 3.76 -3.63
CA HIS A 68 10.12 3.01 -4.59
C HIS A 68 9.90 1.57 -4.12
N GLY A 69 10.72 1.08 -3.19
CA GLY A 69 10.72 -0.32 -2.80
C GLY A 69 11.35 -1.20 -3.88
N GLY A 70 12.33 -0.67 -4.62
CA GLY A 70 13.02 -1.36 -5.71
C GLY A 70 12.25 -1.51 -7.03
N TYR A 71 11.05 -0.93 -7.15
CA TYR A 71 10.28 -0.92 -8.40
C TYR A 71 9.48 0.38 -8.56
N ALA A 72 9.49 0.97 -9.75
CA ALA A 72 8.47 1.96 -10.11
C ALA A 72 7.33 1.28 -10.89
N TYR A 73 6.13 1.80 -10.68
CA TYR A 73 4.88 1.19 -11.14
C TYR A 73 4.18 2.05 -12.18
N THR A 74 3.34 1.42 -13.00
CA THR A 74 2.39 2.18 -13.81
C THR A 74 1.29 2.79 -12.92
N SER A 75 0.63 3.83 -13.42
CA SER A 75 -0.56 4.40 -12.79
C SER A 75 -1.67 3.36 -12.57
N GLY A 76 -1.84 2.41 -13.50
CA GLY A 76 -2.77 1.29 -13.37
C GLY A 76 -2.44 0.34 -12.21
N ASP A 77 -1.16 0.03 -12.03
CA ASP A 77 -0.69 -0.88 -10.97
C ASP A 77 -1.02 -0.39 -9.55
N ILE A 78 -1.19 0.92 -9.38
CA ILE A 78 -1.50 1.56 -8.10
C ILE A 78 -2.98 1.99 -8.00
N GLY A 79 -3.84 1.52 -8.91
CA GLY A 79 -5.29 1.71 -8.86
C GLY A 79 -5.81 3.00 -9.51
N TRP A 80 -5.02 3.66 -10.36
CA TRP A 80 -5.47 4.80 -11.16
C TRP A 80 -5.66 4.41 -12.64
N SER A 81 -6.15 5.34 -13.45
CA SER A 81 -6.24 5.12 -14.91
C SER A 81 -4.86 5.00 -15.52
N ASN A 82 -4.68 4.01 -16.39
CA ASN A 82 -3.44 3.82 -17.15
C ASN A 82 -3.06 5.07 -17.94
N THR A 83 -1.77 5.39 -17.96
CA THR A 83 -1.21 6.44 -18.83
C THR A 83 -0.10 5.89 -19.69
N ALA A 84 0.15 6.57 -20.82
CA ALA A 84 1.24 6.18 -21.72
C ALA A 84 2.64 6.51 -21.17
N TRP A 85 2.75 7.41 -20.19
CA TRP A 85 4.02 7.95 -19.67
C TRP A 85 4.45 7.38 -18.32
N THR A 86 3.60 6.62 -17.61
CA THR A 86 4.05 5.82 -16.46
C THR A 86 4.43 4.43 -16.93
N LYS A 87 5.67 4.02 -16.65
CA LYS A 87 6.20 2.71 -17.05
C LYS A 87 6.64 1.94 -15.81
N ARG A 88 6.58 0.61 -15.91
CA ARG A 88 7.19 -0.25 -14.91
C ARG A 88 8.70 -0.25 -15.11
N LEU A 89 9.44 -0.15 -14.02
CA LEU A 89 10.90 -0.26 -14.02
C LEU A 89 11.37 -0.93 -12.73
N THR A 90 12.45 -1.69 -12.83
CA THR A 90 13.20 -2.18 -11.67
C THR A 90 14.14 -1.06 -11.21
N ASP A 91 13.98 -0.61 -9.97
CA ASP A 91 14.74 0.49 -9.36
C ASP A 91 15.88 -0.07 -8.50
N ALA A 92 16.75 -0.87 -9.13
CA ALA A 92 17.82 -1.59 -8.46
C ALA A 92 19.03 -1.81 -9.36
N ILE A 93 20.19 -2.04 -8.73
CA ILE A 93 21.39 -2.51 -9.43
C ILE A 93 21.36 -4.03 -9.58
N GLY A 94 21.27 -4.52 -10.81
CA GLY A 94 21.19 -5.95 -11.09
C GLY A 94 19.78 -6.53 -10.93
N GLY A 95 19.69 -7.87 -10.97
CA GLY A 95 18.41 -8.58 -10.86
C GLY A 95 17.89 -8.67 -9.43
N ILE A 96 16.59 -8.95 -9.31
CA ILE A 96 15.92 -9.26 -8.04
C ILE A 96 15.22 -10.61 -8.20
N ASN A 97 15.70 -11.65 -7.53
CA ASN A 97 15.08 -12.98 -7.53
C ASN A 97 14.48 -13.35 -6.17
N GLY A 98 14.57 -12.43 -5.20
CA GLY A 98 14.12 -12.63 -3.84
C GLY A 98 14.19 -11.34 -3.03
N PHE A 99 13.59 -11.36 -1.85
CA PHE A 99 13.66 -10.22 -0.92
C PHE A 99 15.10 -9.89 -0.50
N SER A 100 15.98 -10.89 -0.37
CA SER A 100 17.40 -10.64 -0.07
C SER A 100 18.06 -9.77 -1.15
N ASP A 101 17.89 -10.13 -2.43
CA ASP A 101 18.39 -9.33 -3.56
C ASP A 101 17.79 -7.93 -3.53
N LEU A 102 16.47 -7.81 -3.29
CA LEU A 102 15.79 -6.53 -3.19
C LEU A 102 16.41 -5.62 -2.11
N PHE A 103 16.63 -6.13 -0.90
CA PHE A 103 17.23 -5.39 0.20
C PHE A 103 18.69 -5.01 -0.06
N ASN A 104 19.39 -5.76 -0.90
CA ASN A 104 20.79 -5.50 -1.23
C ASN A 104 20.96 -4.62 -2.47
N ASN A 105 20.03 -4.67 -3.42
CA ASN A 105 20.22 -4.11 -4.77
C ASN A 105 19.40 -2.85 -5.03
N ALA A 106 18.29 -2.62 -4.31
CA ALA A 106 17.47 -1.45 -4.57
C ALA A 106 18.24 -0.14 -4.35
N TYR A 107 18.08 0.84 -5.24
CA TYR A 107 18.80 2.12 -5.14
C TYR A 107 18.39 2.92 -3.90
N ASP A 108 17.16 2.72 -3.44
CA ASP A 108 16.53 3.35 -2.30
C ASP A 108 16.60 2.51 -1.01
N LYS A 109 17.37 1.41 -0.99
CA LYS A 109 17.51 0.50 0.18
C LYS A 109 17.91 1.18 1.48
N SER A 110 18.59 2.34 1.41
CA SER A 110 19.00 3.12 2.58
C SER A 110 17.94 4.14 3.02
N SER A 111 16.79 4.22 2.34
CA SER A 111 15.70 5.11 2.74
C SER A 111 15.14 4.67 4.10
N PRO A 112 14.87 5.61 5.03
CA PRO A 112 14.26 5.29 6.33
C PRO A 112 12.83 4.73 6.19
N THR A 113 12.23 4.85 5.01
CA THR A 113 10.91 4.27 4.70
C THR A 113 10.99 3.11 3.71
N PHE A 114 12.20 2.58 3.43
CA PHE A 114 12.37 1.40 2.59
C PHE A 114 11.83 0.18 3.33
N TYR A 115 10.66 -0.30 2.89
CA TYR A 115 9.96 -1.38 3.58
C TYR A 115 9.87 -1.10 5.10
N CYS A 116 9.14 -0.06 5.48
CA CYS A 116 8.79 0.20 6.88
C CYS A 116 7.34 -0.22 7.15
N ASP A 117 6.97 -0.33 8.42
CA ASP A 117 5.56 -0.43 8.80
C ASP A 117 4.85 0.91 8.62
N TRP A 118 3.62 0.84 8.12
CA TRP A 118 2.73 1.99 8.01
C TRP A 118 1.62 1.85 9.03
N GLY A 119 1.56 2.81 9.95
CA GLY A 119 0.60 2.80 11.06
C GLY A 119 1.19 2.29 12.36
N SER A 120 0.53 2.61 13.46
CA SER A 120 0.92 2.10 14.77
C SER A 120 -0.27 2.10 15.71
N ARG A 121 -0.22 1.22 16.70
CA ARG A 121 -1.27 1.07 17.70
C ARG A 121 -0.75 1.41 19.09
N SER A 122 -1.37 2.39 19.75
CA SER A 122 -0.93 2.86 21.07
C SER A 122 -0.97 1.73 22.11
N GLN A 123 -1.97 0.86 22.03
CA GLN A 123 -2.19 -0.27 22.94
C GLN A 123 -1.12 -1.36 22.83
N TYR A 124 -0.31 -1.38 21.76
CA TYR A 124 0.68 -2.43 21.51
C TYR A 124 2.12 -1.94 21.55
N ASN A 125 2.41 -0.83 22.24
CA ASN A 125 3.74 -0.20 22.22
C ASN A 125 4.10 0.30 20.81
N LYS A 126 3.13 0.95 20.15
CA LYS A 126 3.26 1.66 18.86
C LYS A 126 3.82 0.76 17.73
N THR A 127 3.07 -0.27 17.37
CA THR A 127 3.47 -1.26 16.32
C THR A 127 2.37 -1.45 15.30
N ALA A 128 2.77 -1.95 14.14
CA ALA A 128 1.87 -2.53 13.16
C ALA A 128 1.74 -4.06 13.24
N TRP A 129 2.37 -4.75 14.19
CA TRP A 129 2.27 -6.21 14.33
C TRP A 129 0.84 -6.60 14.63
N LEU A 130 0.22 -7.44 13.78
CA LEU A 130 -1.09 -8.01 13.99
C LEU A 130 -1.00 -9.30 14.82
N LYS A 131 -2.06 -9.59 15.58
CA LYS A 131 -2.23 -10.88 16.24
C LYS A 131 -2.78 -11.92 15.25
N PRO A 132 -2.60 -13.23 15.51
CA PRO A 132 -3.15 -14.31 14.70
C PRO A 132 -4.67 -14.22 14.44
N ASP A 133 -5.45 -13.83 15.45
CA ASP A 133 -6.90 -13.64 15.36
C ASP A 133 -7.29 -12.41 14.52
N GLU A 134 -6.47 -11.35 14.54
CA GLU A 134 -6.67 -10.18 13.69
C GLU A 134 -6.40 -10.50 12.20
N ILE A 135 -5.42 -11.35 11.91
CA ILE A 135 -5.17 -11.84 10.54
C ILE A 135 -6.31 -12.77 10.10
N ALA A 136 -6.81 -13.62 10.99
CA ALA A 136 -7.96 -14.49 10.73
C ALA A 136 -9.21 -13.67 10.36
N ASP A 137 -9.48 -12.57 11.07
CA ASP A 137 -10.60 -11.68 10.78
C ASP A 137 -10.47 -11.01 9.39
N ILE A 138 -9.27 -10.54 9.01
CA ILE A 138 -9.02 -10.00 7.66
C ILE A 138 -9.28 -11.07 6.59
N ALA A 139 -8.81 -12.30 6.79
CA ALA A 139 -9.06 -13.41 5.88
C ALA A 139 -10.56 -13.74 5.76
N ASN A 140 -11.27 -13.75 6.90
CA ASN A 140 -12.71 -13.98 6.95
C ASN A 140 -13.50 -12.89 6.22
N VAL A 141 -13.10 -11.62 6.35
CA VAL A 141 -13.69 -10.50 5.61
C VAL A 141 -13.56 -10.70 4.10
N ILE A 142 -12.40 -11.16 3.63
CA ILE A 142 -12.20 -11.46 2.20
C ILE A 142 -13.12 -12.60 1.75
N LEU A 143 -13.21 -13.68 2.53
CA LEU A 143 -14.09 -14.80 2.22
C LEU A 143 -15.55 -14.36 2.14
N LEU A 144 -16.00 -13.53 3.08
CA LEU A 144 -17.38 -13.08 3.17
C LEU A 144 -17.74 -12.15 2.01
N ALA A 145 -16.87 -11.17 1.72
CA ALA A 145 -17.10 -10.25 0.61
C ALA A 145 -17.10 -10.95 -0.76
N LYS A 146 -16.30 -12.01 -0.92
CA LYS A 146 -16.32 -12.85 -2.13
C LYS A 146 -17.58 -13.72 -2.24
N ALA A 147 -18.09 -14.22 -1.12
CA ALA A 147 -19.32 -15.00 -1.08
C ALA A 147 -20.56 -14.13 -1.29
N ASP A 148 -20.54 -12.90 -0.77
CA ASP A 148 -21.65 -11.95 -0.80
C ASP A 148 -21.14 -10.50 -0.77
N GLY A 149 -20.97 -9.90 -1.95
CA GLY A 149 -20.46 -8.54 -2.09
C GLY A 149 -21.37 -7.46 -1.46
N SER A 150 -22.64 -7.76 -1.17
CA SER A 150 -23.53 -6.80 -0.50
C SER A 150 -23.13 -6.51 0.94
N THR A 151 -22.36 -7.42 1.55
CA THR A 151 -21.86 -7.31 2.92
C THR A 151 -20.73 -6.29 3.09
N GLN A 152 -20.03 -5.91 2.01
CA GLN A 152 -18.79 -5.13 2.06
C GLN A 152 -18.91 -3.84 2.88
N ARG A 153 -20.06 -3.16 2.81
CA ARG A 153 -20.35 -1.93 3.57
C ARG A 153 -20.25 -2.10 5.09
N HIS A 154 -20.35 -3.32 5.60
CA HIS A 154 -20.24 -3.65 7.03
C HIS A 154 -18.83 -4.08 7.45
N LEU A 155 -17.89 -4.22 6.51
CA LEU A 155 -16.58 -4.87 6.73
C LEU A 155 -15.43 -3.88 6.95
N ALA A 156 -15.73 -2.60 7.18
CA ALA A 156 -14.74 -1.61 7.59
C ALA A 156 -14.08 -1.99 8.93
N GLN A 157 -12.98 -1.31 9.28
CA GLN A 157 -12.30 -1.52 10.56
C GLN A 157 -13.24 -1.27 11.76
N PRO A 158 -13.24 -2.14 12.79
CA PRO A 158 -14.15 -2.03 13.92
C PRO A 158 -13.80 -0.90 14.91
N ASP A 159 -12.58 -0.36 14.84
CA ASP A 159 -12.08 0.67 15.76
C ASP A 159 -12.30 2.11 15.27
N LYS A 160 -13.01 2.31 14.15
CA LYS A 160 -13.38 3.62 13.62
C LYS A 160 -14.84 3.65 13.16
N PRO A 161 -15.45 4.85 13.07
CA PRO A 161 -16.75 4.99 12.44
C PRO A 161 -16.75 4.44 11.02
N ASN A 162 -17.82 3.74 10.66
CA ASN A 162 -17.99 3.20 9.33
C ASN A 162 -18.13 4.35 8.31
N PRO A 163 -17.31 4.39 7.24
CA PRO A 163 -17.37 5.45 6.23
C PRO A 163 -18.70 5.47 5.46
N ASP A 164 -19.40 4.35 5.37
CA ASP A 164 -20.67 4.21 4.65
C ASP A 164 -21.90 4.50 5.53
N GLY A 165 -21.68 4.94 6.77
CA GLY A 165 -22.75 5.33 7.70
C GLY A 165 -23.65 4.18 8.17
N VAL A 166 -23.16 2.93 8.10
CA VAL A 166 -23.84 1.74 8.62
C VAL A 166 -23.12 1.13 9.82
N ASP A 167 -23.71 0.10 10.40
CA ASP A 167 -23.04 -0.72 11.40
C ASP A 167 -21.80 -1.40 10.81
N THR A 168 -20.75 -1.49 11.63
CA THR A 168 -19.56 -2.29 11.33
C THR A 168 -19.68 -3.62 12.05
N TRP A 169 -19.54 -4.73 11.32
CA TRP A 169 -19.58 -6.06 11.90
C TRP A 169 -18.27 -6.38 12.61
N ASP A 170 -18.36 -6.85 13.85
CA ASP A 170 -17.21 -7.40 14.57
C ASP A 170 -16.81 -8.78 14.01
N ALA A 171 -15.67 -9.30 14.46
CA ALA A 171 -15.16 -10.58 14.00
C ALA A 171 -16.14 -11.74 14.24
N SER A 172 -16.88 -11.72 15.36
CA SER A 172 -17.87 -12.75 15.69
C SER A 172 -19.03 -12.75 14.68
N LYS A 173 -19.55 -11.58 14.34
CA LYS A 173 -20.61 -11.43 13.34
C LYS A 173 -20.15 -11.87 11.97
N VAL A 174 -18.93 -11.50 11.53
CA VAL A 174 -18.35 -11.97 10.26
C VAL A 174 -18.28 -13.50 10.22
N LYS A 175 -17.81 -14.15 11.30
CA LYS A 175 -17.77 -15.63 11.38
C LYS A 175 -19.15 -16.27 11.33
N ASN A 176 -20.14 -15.67 11.99
CA ASN A 176 -21.53 -16.14 11.94
C ASN A 176 -22.12 -16.05 10.53
N GLU A 177 -21.86 -14.94 9.82
CA GLU A 177 -22.31 -14.74 8.44
C GLU A 177 -21.68 -15.77 7.49
N LEU A 178 -20.38 -16.07 7.65
CA LEU A 178 -19.71 -17.13 6.91
C LEU A 178 -20.33 -18.50 7.19
N THR A 179 -20.53 -18.83 8.46
CA THR A 179 -21.09 -20.12 8.89
C THR A 179 -22.52 -20.31 8.36
N SER A 180 -23.34 -19.25 8.38
CA SER A 180 -24.70 -19.27 7.83
C SER A 180 -24.74 -19.54 6.32
N ARG A 181 -23.63 -19.30 5.62
CA ARG A 181 -23.43 -19.56 4.19
C ARG A 181 -22.69 -20.87 3.92
N GLY A 182 -22.46 -21.69 4.93
CA GLY A 182 -21.73 -22.96 4.81
C GLY A 182 -20.22 -22.80 4.58
N ILE A 183 -19.65 -21.63 4.89
CA ILE A 183 -18.22 -21.36 4.74
C ILE A 183 -17.56 -21.44 6.11
N THR A 184 -16.55 -22.30 6.25
CA THR A 184 -15.80 -22.44 7.50
C THR A 184 -14.90 -21.22 7.74
N PRO A 185 -15.14 -20.41 8.78
CA PRO A 185 -14.28 -19.27 9.09
C PRO A 185 -12.90 -19.73 9.61
N PHE A 186 -11.94 -18.81 9.62
CA PHE A 186 -10.73 -18.92 10.42
C PHE A 186 -11.00 -18.46 11.85
N ASP A 187 -10.50 -19.19 12.83
CA ASP A 187 -10.50 -18.74 14.23
C ASP A 187 -9.18 -18.07 14.63
N SER A 188 -8.08 -18.55 14.06
CA SER A 188 -6.72 -18.03 14.24
C SER A 188 -5.88 -18.44 13.04
N VAL A 189 -4.77 -17.73 12.82
CA VAL A 189 -3.81 -18.03 11.76
C VAL A 189 -2.52 -18.61 12.34
N SER A 190 -2.11 -19.78 11.85
CA SER A 190 -0.86 -20.42 12.28
C SER A 190 0.25 -20.25 11.26
N ASN A 191 -0.10 -20.29 9.99
CA ASN A 191 0.82 -20.19 8.89
C ASN A 191 0.33 -19.20 7.83
N ILE A 192 1.29 -18.45 7.32
CA ILE A 192 1.07 -17.48 6.29
C ILE A 192 2.31 -17.41 5.39
N SER A 193 2.10 -17.34 4.09
CA SER A 193 3.14 -17.19 3.06
C SER A 193 2.63 -16.35 1.89
N ILE A 194 3.53 -15.97 0.99
CA ILE A 194 3.22 -15.14 -0.18
C ILE A 194 3.77 -15.73 -1.45
N GLY A 195 3.03 -15.55 -2.53
CA GLY A 195 3.53 -15.62 -3.90
C GLY A 195 3.96 -14.24 -4.35
N VAL A 196 5.14 -14.15 -4.97
CA VAL A 196 5.69 -12.88 -5.47
C VAL A 196 6.14 -13.07 -6.91
N ASP A 197 5.79 -12.11 -7.76
CA ASP A 197 6.39 -11.91 -9.07
C ASP A 197 7.45 -10.80 -8.96
N PHE A 198 8.71 -11.19 -8.83
CA PHE A 198 9.82 -10.23 -8.81
C PHE A 198 10.10 -9.62 -10.20
N GLY A 199 9.59 -10.21 -11.28
CA GLY A 199 9.68 -9.60 -12.61
C GLY A 199 8.82 -8.33 -12.74
N SER A 200 7.65 -8.31 -12.08
CA SER A 200 6.78 -7.13 -12.03
C SER A 200 6.79 -6.38 -10.70
N GLY A 201 7.51 -6.88 -9.70
CA GLY A 201 7.55 -6.31 -8.36
C GLY A 201 6.18 -6.36 -7.70
N LYS A 202 5.52 -7.51 -7.63
CA LYS A 202 4.17 -7.60 -7.04
C LYS A 202 3.99 -8.84 -6.20
N THR A 203 3.26 -8.68 -5.11
CA THR A 203 2.71 -9.84 -4.39
C THR A 203 1.49 -10.33 -5.15
N THR A 204 1.57 -11.56 -5.65
CA THR A 204 0.51 -12.17 -6.49
C THR A 204 -0.49 -12.94 -5.65
N SER A 205 -0.05 -13.51 -4.53
CA SER A 205 -0.94 -14.25 -3.64
C SER A 205 -0.50 -14.19 -2.19
N VAL A 206 -1.46 -14.38 -1.30
CA VAL A 206 -1.26 -14.61 0.13
C VAL A 206 -1.91 -15.95 0.47
N SER A 207 -1.16 -16.88 1.05
CA SER A 207 -1.67 -18.17 1.50
C SER A 207 -1.77 -18.15 3.02
N ILE A 208 -2.95 -18.41 3.57
CA ILE A 208 -3.23 -18.44 5.01
C ILE A 208 -3.80 -19.82 5.35
N ASP A 209 -3.06 -20.58 6.15
CA ASP A 209 -3.38 -21.96 6.55
C ASP A 209 -3.90 -22.82 5.38
N GLY A 210 -3.23 -22.71 4.22
CA GLY A 210 -3.51 -23.49 3.02
C GLY A 210 -4.58 -22.90 2.10
N ARG A 211 -5.25 -21.80 2.46
CA ARG A 211 -6.19 -21.09 1.57
C ARG A 211 -5.49 -19.91 0.90
N SER A 212 -5.61 -19.82 -0.42
CA SER A 212 -4.96 -18.78 -1.22
C SER A 212 -5.90 -17.61 -1.52
N PHE A 213 -5.37 -16.41 -1.38
CA PHE A 213 -6.00 -15.14 -1.70
C PHE A 213 -5.18 -14.44 -2.78
N ASP A 214 -5.86 -13.74 -3.70
CA ASP A 214 -5.20 -12.82 -4.62
C ASP A 214 -4.53 -11.68 -3.82
N GLY A 215 -3.31 -11.30 -4.22
CA GLY A 215 -2.52 -10.31 -3.48
C GLY A 215 -3.15 -8.92 -3.47
N GLN A 216 -3.81 -8.52 -4.55
CA GLN A 216 -4.49 -7.22 -4.66
C GLN A 216 -5.79 -7.20 -3.86
N ASP A 217 -6.56 -8.29 -3.89
CA ASP A 217 -7.72 -8.46 -3.00
C ASP A 217 -7.29 -8.40 -1.54
N PHE A 218 -6.27 -9.17 -1.16
CA PHE A 218 -5.76 -9.19 0.21
C PHE A 218 -5.37 -7.80 0.67
N LYS A 219 -4.58 -7.06 -0.12
CA LYS A 219 -4.21 -5.67 0.18
C LYS A 219 -5.43 -4.77 0.36
N SER A 220 -6.43 -4.90 -0.53
CA SER A 220 -7.62 -4.05 -0.51
C SER A 220 -8.44 -4.25 0.76
N TYR A 221 -8.72 -5.50 1.11
CA TYR A 221 -9.48 -5.84 2.31
C TYR A 221 -8.66 -5.68 3.60
N PHE A 222 -7.35 -5.91 3.55
CA PHE A 222 -6.45 -5.53 4.65
C PHE A 222 -6.58 -4.05 4.96
N ASN A 223 -6.49 -3.16 3.96
CA ASN A 223 -6.61 -1.72 4.18
C ASN A 223 -8.03 -1.28 4.58
N LEU A 224 -9.05 -2.06 4.25
CA LEU A 224 -10.43 -1.83 4.69
C LEU A 224 -10.61 -2.20 6.17
N ARG A 225 -10.02 -3.32 6.60
CA ARG A 225 -10.34 -4.01 7.86
C ARG A 225 -9.29 -3.87 8.95
N ALA A 226 -8.02 -3.71 8.61
CA ALA A 226 -6.93 -3.69 9.58
C ALA A 226 -7.15 -2.56 10.61
N PRO A 227 -6.88 -2.84 11.90
CA PRO A 227 -7.13 -1.86 12.95
C PRO A 227 -6.20 -0.66 12.83
N SER A 228 -6.67 0.49 13.32
CA SER A 228 -5.95 1.75 13.35
C SER A 228 -5.56 2.23 11.94
N ASN A 229 -4.38 2.82 11.78
CA ASN A 229 -3.89 3.28 10.47
C ASN A 229 -2.92 2.28 9.84
N ILE A 230 -3.05 0.98 10.16
CA ILE A 230 -2.19 -0.06 9.60
C ILE A 230 -2.56 -0.26 8.13
N GLN A 231 -1.59 -0.12 7.22
CA GLN A 231 -1.86 -0.16 5.78
C GLN A 231 -0.75 -0.85 4.97
N ILE A 232 -1.16 -1.55 3.92
CA ILE A 232 -0.31 -1.99 2.81
C ILE A 232 -0.41 -0.94 1.70
N VAL A 233 0.68 -0.24 1.43
CA VAL A 233 0.67 0.90 0.49
C VAL A 233 1.00 0.48 -0.94
N GLY A 234 2.06 -0.31 -1.13
CA GLY A 234 2.58 -0.72 -2.44
C GLY A 234 2.03 -2.03 -2.98
N PRO A 235 2.27 -2.35 -4.27
CA PRO A 235 1.93 -3.64 -4.87
C PRO A 235 2.81 -4.81 -4.40
N LEU A 236 4.06 -4.55 -4.01
CA LEU A 236 4.95 -5.54 -3.41
C LEU A 236 4.99 -5.39 -1.89
N PHE A 237 4.59 -6.43 -1.18
CA PHE A 237 4.64 -6.51 0.27
C PHE A 237 5.12 -7.89 0.72
N ASN A 238 5.86 -7.94 1.83
CA ASN A 238 6.35 -9.20 2.38
C ASN A 238 5.48 -9.66 3.57
N ILE A 239 5.91 -10.75 4.22
CA ILE A 239 5.39 -11.16 5.51
C ILE A 239 6.54 -11.49 6.47
N GLU A 240 6.40 -11.03 7.70
CA GLU A 240 7.29 -11.27 8.82
C GLU A 240 6.49 -11.80 10.01
N LYS A 241 7.16 -12.55 10.88
CA LYS A 241 6.60 -13.16 12.07
C LYS A 241 7.48 -12.81 13.27
N ARG A 242 6.86 -12.66 14.44
CA ARG A 242 7.53 -12.36 15.69
C ARG A 242 7.03 -13.26 16.82
#